data_AF-A0A951S746-F1
#
_entry.id   AF-A0A951S746-F1
#
_cell.length_a   1.000
_cell.length_b   1.000
_cell.length_c   1.000
_cell.angle_alpha   90.00
_cell.angle_beta   90.00
_cell.angle_gamma   90.00
#
_symmetry.space_group_name_H-M   'P 1'
#
loop_
_entity.id
_entity.type
_entity.pdbx_description
1 polymer ?
#
loop_
_entity_poly.entity_id
_entity_poly.type
_entity_poly.pdbx_seq_one_letter_code
_entity_poly.pdbx_strand_id
1 'polypeptide(L)'
;MTTYVLTVSEFFPKTHKKSGKATGFPLSIKHYDKIHTIRGNYDFWAKRFEKINKGEAILSVRIWSGKPYQSKQQEIFKYDKTHGIGLQKLEQPNNFVFAQIDGKKVNWDLVAKNDGLSFEDFCDWFKVRSDKPMAIIHFTDFRY
;
A
#
# COMPACT_ATOMS: atom_id res chain seq x y z
N MET A 1 3.95 -15.59 -17.54
CA MET A 1 3.20 -15.08 -16.36
C MET A 1 3.46 -13.60 -16.20
N THR A 2 2.41 -12.77 -16.20
CA THR A 2 2.57 -11.30 -16.11
C THR A 2 3.03 -10.90 -14.71
N THR A 3 3.95 -9.94 -14.60
CA THR A 3 4.42 -9.43 -13.30
C THR A 3 3.98 -7.99 -13.12
N TYR A 4 3.18 -7.72 -12.09
CA TYR A 4 2.83 -6.37 -11.68
C TYR A 4 3.74 -5.91 -10.57
N VAL A 5 4.41 -4.78 -10.78
CA VAL A 5 5.32 -4.21 -9.79
C VAL A 5 4.58 -3.25 -8.87
N LEU A 6 4.83 -3.40 -7.57
CA LEU A 6 4.47 -2.45 -6.53
C LEU A 6 5.74 -2.06 -5.78
N THR A 7 6.09 -0.78 -5.77
CA THR A 7 7.21 -0.29 -4.97
C THR A 7 6.74 0.13 -3.58
N VAL A 8 7.52 -0.19 -2.55
CA VAL A 8 7.39 0.34 -1.19
C VAL A 8 8.60 1.23 -0.89
N SER A 9 8.39 2.25 -0.04
CA SER A 9 9.45 3.23 0.27
C SER A 9 10.29 2.74 1.44
N GLU A 10 11.61 2.71 1.29
CA GLU A 10 12.53 2.46 2.41
C GLU A 10 12.75 3.69 3.28
N PHE A 11 12.52 4.88 2.73
CA PHE A 11 12.70 6.15 3.41
C PHE A 11 11.44 7.00 3.32
N PHE A 12 11.20 7.83 4.34
CA PHE A 12 10.13 8.83 4.28
C PHE A 12 10.37 9.82 3.13
N PRO A 13 9.32 10.22 2.39
CA PRO A 13 9.46 11.09 1.23
C PRO A 13 9.88 12.50 1.65
N LYS A 14 10.40 13.28 0.69
CA LYS A 14 10.87 14.66 0.92
C LYS A 14 9.82 15.59 1.53
N THR A 15 8.55 15.32 1.27
CA THR A 15 7.42 16.12 1.74
C THR A 15 7.02 15.81 3.18
N HIS A 16 7.58 14.76 3.79
CA HIS A 16 7.26 14.31 5.15
C HIS A 16 8.27 14.87 6.17
N LYS A 17 7.82 15.15 7.39
CA LYS A 17 8.62 15.69 8.50
C LYS A 17 9.82 14.82 8.89
N LYS A 18 9.70 13.50 8.70
CA LYS A 18 10.77 12.50 8.89
C LYS A 18 11.58 12.22 7.61
N SER A 19 11.50 13.09 6.60
CA SER A 19 12.17 12.92 5.29
C SER A 19 13.58 12.33 5.42
N GLY A 20 13.87 11.29 4.65
CA GLY A 20 15.18 10.63 4.62
C GLY A 20 15.44 9.67 5.79
N LYS A 21 14.59 9.63 6.83
CA LYS A 21 14.64 8.56 7.84
C LYS A 21 14.06 7.27 7.27
N ALA A 22 14.53 6.13 7.78
CA ALA A 22 14.03 4.82 7.39
C ALA A 22 12.56 4.63 7.80
N THR A 23 11.75 4.02 6.94
CA THR A 23 10.36 3.65 7.22
C THR A 23 10.24 2.32 7.95
N GLY A 24 11.21 1.42 7.76
CA GLY A 24 11.13 0.04 8.23
C GLY A 24 10.11 -0.83 7.47
N PHE A 25 9.50 -0.35 6.38
CA PHE A 25 8.44 -1.07 5.68
C PHE A 25 8.82 -2.48 5.20
N PRO A 26 10.01 -2.76 4.64
CA PRO A 26 10.35 -4.12 4.22
C PRO A 26 10.31 -5.12 5.38
N LEU A 27 10.87 -4.77 6.53
CA LEU A 27 10.84 -5.61 7.74
C LEU A 27 9.43 -5.70 8.31
N SER A 28 8.71 -4.58 8.37
CA SER A 28 7.34 -4.54 8.90
C SER A 28 6.36 -5.38 8.06
N ILE A 29 6.53 -5.43 6.73
CA ILE A 29 5.75 -6.34 5.86
C ILE A 29 6.14 -7.80 6.16
N LYS A 30 7.45 -8.09 6.29
CA LYS A 30 7.95 -9.44 6.62
C LYS A 30 7.39 -9.96 7.96
N HIS A 31 7.19 -9.08 8.93
CA HIS A 31 6.68 -9.39 10.26
C HIS A 31 5.15 -9.29 10.39
N TYR A 32 4.44 -9.01 9.29
CA TYR A 32 2.98 -8.85 9.28
C TYR A 32 2.47 -7.69 10.17
N ASP A 33 3.30 -6.70 10.46
CA ASP A 33 2.89 -5.46 11.13
C ASP A 33 2.29 -4.47 10.11
N LYS A 34 2.91 -4.36 8.94
CA LYS A 34 2.39 -3.63 7.77
C LYS A 34 1.68 -4.61 6.86
N ILE A 35 0.37 -4.73 7.01
CA ILE A 35 -0.44 -5.73 6.31
C ILE A 35 -1.03 -5.20 5.00
N HIS A 36 -0.99 -3.90 4.74
CA HIS A 36 -1.43 -3.35 3.46
C HIS A 36 -0.69 -2.07 3.07
N THR A 37 -0.98 -1.58 1.86
CA THR A 37 -0.62 -0.22 1.45
C THR A 37 -1.68 0.48 0.60
N ILE A 38 -1.76 1.80 0.74
CA ILE A 38 -2.68 2.63 -0.05
C ILE A 38 -1.98 3.12 -1.33
N ARG A 39 -2.65 2.98 -2.48
CA ARG A 39 -2.18 3.44 -3.80
C ARG A 39 -3.27 4.19 -4.54
N GLY A 40 -2.89 5.21 -5.29
CA GLY A 40 -3.83 5.91 -6.17
C GLY A 40 -4.38 5.00 -7.28
N ASN A 41 -5.49 5.43 -7.88
CA ASN A 41 -6.12 4.79 -9.03
C ASN A 41 -6.64 3.36 -8.75
N TYR A 42 -7.80 3.28 -8.09
CA TYR A 42 -8.45 2.00 -7.77
C TYR A 42 -8.66 1.12 -9.01
N ASP A 43 -9.30 1.64 -10.07
CA ASP A 43 -9.68 0.85 -11.25
C ASP A 43 -8.47 0.20 -11.95
N PHE A 44 -7.34 0.90 -11.95
CA PHE A 44 -6.09 0.36 -12.46
C PHE A 44 -5.60 -0.85 -11.67
N TRP A 45 -5.66 -0.79 -10.34
CA TRP A 45 -5.31 -1.92 -9.49
C TRP A 45 -6.35 -3.04 -9.54
N ALA A 46 -7.64 -2.71 -9.69
CA ALA A 46 -8.72 -3.70 -9.83
C ALA A 46 -8.46 -4.62 -11.03
N LYS A 47 -8.18 -4.05 -12.21
CA LYS A 47 -7.82 -4.81 -13.42
C LYS A 47 -6.58 -5.70 -13.25
N ARG A 48 -5.62 -5.29 -12.43
CA ARG A 48 -4.43 -6.10 -12.11
C ARG A 48 -4.78 -7.26 -11.18
N PHE A 49 -5.57 -7.00 -10.15
CA PHE A 49 -6.02 -8.01 -9.20
C PHE A 49 -6.93 -9.05 -9.84
N GLU A 50 -7.75 -8.69 -10.83
CA GLU A 50 -8.50 -9.68 -11.63
C GLU A 50 -7.58 -10.74 -12.25
N LYS A 51 -6.46 -10.32 -12.84
CA LYS A 51 -5.47 -11.23 -13.45
C LYS A 51 -4.67 -12.02 -12.42
N ILE A 52 -4.33 -11.39 -11.29
CA ILE A 52 -3.67 -12.08 -10.17
C ILE A 52 -4.59 -13.18 -9.64
N ASN A 53 -5.86 -12.87 -9.38
CA ASN A 53 -6.84 -13.83 -8.84
C ASN A 53 -7.08 -15.02 -9.79
N LYS A 54 -7.03 -14.78 -11.11
CA LYS A 54 -7.07 -15.86 -12.12
C LYS A 54 -5.80 -16.73 -12.16
N GLY A 55 -4.71 -16.27 -11.55
CA GLY A 55 -3.40 -16.92 -11.60
C GLY A 55 -2.62 -16.62 -12.89
N GLU A 56 -3.04 -15.62 -13.66
CA GLU A 56 -2.38 -15.19 -14.90
C GLU A 56 -1.21 -14.21 -14.62
N ALA A 57 -1.23 -13.61 -13.43
CA ALA A 57 -0.25 -12.63 -12.99
C ALA A 57 0.17 -12.81 -11.53
N ILE A 58 1.29 -12.17 -11.19
CA ILE A 58 1.83 -12.08 -9.83
C ILE A 58 2.06 -10.61 -9.45
N LEU A 59 2.10 -10.34 -8.15
CA LEU A 59 2.52 -9.07 -7.59
C LEU A 59 3.97 -9.18 -7.10
N SER A 60 4.85 -8.39 -7.68
CA SER A 60 6.26 -8.23 -7.26
C SER A 60 6.39 -6.96 -6.43
N VAL A 61 6.64 -7.11 -5.13
CA VAL A 61 6.88 -5.99 -4.22
C VAL A 61 8.37 -5.68 -4.20
N ARG A 62 8.70 -4.41 -4.46
CA ARG A 62 10.07 -3.96 -4.67
C ARG A 62 10.41 -2.73 -3.84
N ILE A 63 11.70 -2.52 -3.63
CA ILE A 63 12.29 -1.28 -3.11
C ILE A 63 13.26 -0.70 -4.14
N TRP A 64 13.58 0.58 -4.02
CA TRP A 64 14.67 1.18 -4.79
C TRP A 64 15.97 1.02 -4.00
N SER A 65 17.04 0.49 -4.60
CA SER A 65 18.35 0.29 -3.95
C SER A 65 19.06 1.59 -3.54
N GLY A 66 18.39 2.72 -3.61
CA GLY A 66 18.94 4.06 -3.52
C GLY A 66 17.85 5.09 -3.77
N LYS A 67 18.14 6.11 -4.59
CA LYS A 67 17.20 7.19 -4.84
C LYS A 67 15.97 6.70 -5.64
N PRO A 68 14.75 6.96 -5.15
CA PRO A 68 13.53 6.59 -5.87
C PRO A 68 13.53 7.09 -7.31
N TYR A 69 13.12 6.24 -8.24
CA TYR A 69 13.05 6.50 -9.69
C TYR A 69 14.41 6.75 -10.38
N GLN A 70 15.52 6.64 -9.66
CA GLN A 70 16.87 6.89 -10.17
C GLN A 70 17.86 5.78 -9.80
N SER A 71 17.38 4.66 -9.27
CA SER A 71 18.21 3.54 -8.83
C SER A 71 17.64 2.21 -9.30
N LYS A 72 18.32 1.09 -9.05
CA LYS A 72 17.77 -0.21 -9.42
C LYS A 72 16.62 -0.56 -8.49
N GLN A 73 15.62 -1.27 -9.00
CA GLN A 73 14.60 -1.86 -8.14
C GLN A 73 15.05 -3.25 -7.70
N GLN A 74 14.94 -3.53 -6.40
CA GLN A 74 15.20 -4.84 -5.82
C GLN A 74 13.87 -5.47 -5.39
N GLU A 75 13.59 -6.67 -5.88
CA GLU A 75 12.45 -7.46 -5.44
C GLU A 75 12.68 -7.99 -4.02
N ILE A 76 11.70 -7.79 -3.16
CA ILE A 76 11.74 -8.22 -1.75
C ILE A 76 10.66 -9.23 -1.43
N PHE A 77 9.51 -9.16 -2.11
CA PHE A 77 8.44 -10.17 -2.00
C PHE A 77 7.80 -10.42 -3.34
N LYS A 78 7.29 -11.64 -3.50
CA LYS A 78 6.57 -12.07 -4.69
C LYS A 78 5.32 -12.82 -4.22
N TYR A 79 4.17 -12.31 -4.62
CA TYR A 79 2.87 -12.84 -4.24
C TYR A 79 2.12 -13.30 -5.49
N ASP A 80 1.53 -14.47 -5.42
CA ASP A 80 0.55 -14.97 -6.38
C ASP A 80 -0.81 -15.14 -5.68
N LYS A 81 -1.77 -15.76 -6.37
CA LYS A 81 -3.11 -15.99 -5.85
C LYS A 81 -3.16 -16.83 -4.56
N THR A 82 -2.14 -17.64 -4.25
CA THR A 82 -2.17 -18.52 -3.07
C THR A 82 -1.73 -17.82 -1.79
N HIS A 83 -1.25 -16.58 -1.87
CA HIS A 83 -0.72 -15.83 -0.74
C HIS A 83 -1.78 -15.01 0.02
N GLY A 84 -3.06 -15.08 -0.38
CA GLY A 84 -4.16 -14.36 0.29
C GLY A 84 -4.22 -12.85 0.05
N ILE A 85 -3.31 -12.30 -0.78
CA ILE A 85 -3.30 -10.88 -1.13
C ILE A 85 -4.63 -10.42 -1.74
N GLY A 86 -4.96 -9.14 -1.60
CA GLY A 86 -6.19 -8.62 -2.20
C GLY A 86 -6.31 -7.11 -2.21
N LEU A 87 -7.50 -6.67 -2.58
CA LEU A 87 -7.79 -5.28 -2.89
C LEU A 87 -9.10 -4.87 -2.23
N GLN A 88 -9.10 -3.71 -1.56
CA GLN A 88 -10.31 -3.01 -1.11
C GLN A 88 -10.32 -1.58 -1.65
N LYS A 89 -11.50 -1.02 -1.82
CA LYS A 89 -11.71 0.33 -2.33
C LYS A 89 -11.81 1.33 -1.19
N LEU A 90 -10.87 2.26 -1.13
CA LEU A 90 -11.01 3.46 -0.32
C LEU A 90 -11.79 4.50 -1.14
N GLU A 91 -13.06 4.70 -0.80
CA GLU A 91 -14.02 5.43 -1.65
C GLU A 91 -13.86 6.95 -1.56
N GLN A 92 -13.69 7.47 -0.35
CA GLN A 92 -13.57 8.91 -0.08
C GLN A 92 -12.30 9.18 0.72
N PRO A 93 -11.11 9.15 0.10
CA PRO A 93 -9.86 9.34 0.85
C PRO A 93 -9.82 10.70 1.56
N ASN A 94 -10.42 11.74 0.98
CA ASN A 94 -10.49 13.07 1.57
C ASN A 94 -11.44 13.21 2.78
N ASN A 95 -12.16 12.16 3.19
CA ASN A 95 -12.96 12.18 4.41
C ASN A 95 -12.06 12.02 5.65
N PHE A 96 -12.01 13.05 6.50
CA PHE A 96 -11.18 13.08 7.70
C PHE A 96 -11.84 12.48 8.94
N VAL A 97 -13.14 12.16 8.90
CA VAL A 97 -13.86 11.59 10.05
C VAL A 97 -13.66 10.07 10.13
N PHE A 98 -13.73 9.38 8.98
CA PHE A 98 -13.53 7.94 8.88
C PHE A 98 -13.03 7.55 7.48
N ALA A 99 -12.36 6.41 7.39
CA ALA A 99 -12.03 5.79 6.12
C ALA A 99 -13.26 5.01 5.62
N GLN A 100 -13.79 5.37 4.45
CA GLN A 100 -14.86 4.62 3.80
C GLN A 100 -14.24 3.53 2.92
N ILE A 101 -14.26 2.28 3.39
CA ILE A 101 -13.62 1.13 2.74
C ILE A 101 -14.69 0.10 2.39
N ASP A 102 -14.90 -0.15 1.10
CA ASP A 102 -15.95 -1.04 0.58
C ASP A 102 -17.33 -0.80 1.26
N GLY A 103 -17.72 0.47 1.41
CA GLY A 103 -18.98 0.88 2.06
C GLY A 103 -18.98 0.82 3.59
N LYS A 104 -17.93 0.30 4.24
CA LYS A 104 -17.78 0.30 5.70
C LYS A 104 -17.06 1.56 6.19
N LYS A 105 -17.43 2.02 7.39
CA LYS A 105 -16.74 3.11 8.09
C LYS A 105 -15.66 2.52 9.00
N VAL A 106 -14.41 2.86 8.75
CA VAL A 106 -13.24 2.35 9.49
C VAL A 106 -12.48 3.50 10.13
N ASN A 107 -11.95 3.29 11.33
CA ASN A 107 -11.13 4.28 12.02
C ASN A 107 -9.77 4.47 11.29
N TRP A 108 -9.39 5.72 11.03
CA TRP A 108 -8.11 6.06 10.40
C TRP A 108 -6.89 5.63 11.22
N ASP A 109 -6.96 5.59 12.56
CA ASP A 109 -5.87 5.09 13.40
C ASP A 109 -5.57 3.61 13.11
N LEU A 110 -6.62 2.81 12.91
CA LEU A 110 -6.46 1.41 12.53
C LEU A 110 -5.88 1.28 11.11
N VAL A 111 -6.35 2.11 10.18
CA VAL A 111 -5.83 2.13 8.80
C VAL A 111 -4.35 2.53 8.77
N ALA A 112 -3.96 3.53 9.55
CA ALA A 112 -2.57 3.97 9.69
C ALA A 112 -1.69 2.86 10.27
N LYS A 113 -2.14 2.24 11.37
CA LYS A 113 -1.44 1.12 12.01
C LYS A 113 -1.20 -0.03 11.04
N ASN A 114 -2.24 -0.44 10.30
CA ASN A 114 -2.16 -1.53 9.32
C ASN A 114 -1.36 -1.14 8.05
N ASP A 115 -1.22 0.15 7.76
CA ASP A 115 -0.26 0.69 6.80
C ASP A 115 1.17 0.80 7.38
N GLY A 116 1.42 0.32 8.60
CA GLY A 116 2.75 0.30 9.21
C GLY A 116 3.27 1.69 9.62
N LEU A 117 2.37 2.64 9.86
CA LEU A 117 2.70 4.00 10.29
C LEU A 117 2.01 4.34 11.60
N SER A 118 2.64 5.24 12.37
CA SER A 118 1.89 5.96 13.41
C SER A 118 0.81 6.83 12.75
N PHE A 119 -0.28 7.13 13.46
CA PHE A 119 -1.33 7.98 12.92
C PHE A 119 -0.81 9.37 12.49
N GLU A 120 0.15 9.93 13.24
CA GLU A 120 0.76 11.22 12.93
C GLU A 120 1.61 11.17 11.65
N ASP A 121 2.46 10.15 11.49
CA ASP A 121 3.25 9.98 10.26
C ASP A 121 2.34 9.67 9.06
N PHE A 122 1.26 8.90 9.28
CA PHE A 122 0.28 8.63 8.24
C PHE A 122 -0.42 9.89 7.77
N CYS A 123 -0.86 10.76 8.70
CA CYS A 123 -1.47 12.04 8.35
C CYS A 123 -0.53 12.93 7.54
N ASP A 124 0.76 12.98 7.88
CA ASP A 124 1.74 13.76 7.12
C ASP A 124 2.07 13.10 5.76
N TRP A 125 2.09 11.77 5.70
CA TRP A 125 2.29 11.02 4.45
C TRP A 125 1.15 11.26 3.45
N PHE A 126 -0.08 11.32 3.94
CA PHE A 126 -1.29 11.58 3.17
C PHE A 126 -1.84 12.99 3.41
N LYS A 127 -0.96 13.97 3.64
CA LYS A 127 -1.35 15.36 3.93
C LYS A 127 -2.20 15.98 2.83
N VAL A 128 -1.87 15.67 1.58
CA VAL A 128 -2.70 16.02 0.41
C VAL A 128 -3.45 14.77 0.01
N ARG A 129 -4.77 14.76 0.25
CA ARG A 129 -5.62 13.62 -0.06
C ARG A 129 -6.23 13.74 -1.45
N SER A 130 -6.36 12.59 -2.11
CA SER A 130 -7.05 12.51 -3.39
C SER A 130 -8.56 12.60 -3.19
N ASP A 131 -9.22 13.28 -4.12
CA ASP A 131 -10.67 13.27 -4.34
C ASP A 131 -11.14 12.01 -5.07
N LYS A 132 -10.21 11.22 -5.64
CA LYS A 132 -10.51 10.00 -6.39
C LYS A 132 -10.34 8.76 -5.51
N PRO A 133 -11.13 7.70 -5.75
CA PRO A 133 -10.97 6.44 -5.05
C PRO A 133 -9.55 5.85 -5.16
N MET A 134 -9.07 5.30 -4.05
CA MET A 134 -7.75 4.69 -3.94
C MET A 134 -7.88 3.18 -3.68
N ALA A 135 -6.81 2.46 -4.01
CA ALA A 135 -6.65 1.04 -3.75
C ALA A 135 -5.98 0.81 -2.40
N ILE A 136 -6.61 0.03 -1.52
CA ILE A 136 -5.93 -0.59 -0.39
C ILE A 136 -5.50 -1.98 -0.84
N ILE A 137 -4.20 -2.16 -0.96
CA ILE A 137 -3.57 -3.40 -1.44
C ILE A 137 -3.07 -4.18 -0.23
N HIS A 138 -3.71 -5.29 0.08
CA HIS A 138 -3.41 -6.14 1.21
C HIS A 138 -2.32 -7.16 0.85
N PHE A 139 -1.34 -7.31 1.74
CA PHE A 139 -0.29 -8.33 1.69
C PHE A 139 -0.69 -9.62 2.42
N THR A 140 -1.86 -9.65 3.05
CA THR A 140 -2.43 -10.78 3.80
C THR A 140 -3.89 -11.01 3.40
N ASP A 141 -4.52 -12.03 3.98
CA ASP A 141 -5.94 -12.37 3.83
C ASP A 141 -6.90 -11.42 4.60
N PHE A 142 -6.38 -10.56 5.48
CA PHE A 142 -7.17 -9.57 6.22
C PHE A 142 -7.92 -8.60 5.31
N ARG A 143 -9.20 -8.31 5.64
CA ARG A 143 -10.01 -7.25 5.02
C ARG A 143 -10.77 -6.49 6.11
N TYR A 144 -11.00 -5.21 5.89
CA TYR A 144 -11.83 -4.33 6.70
C TYR A 144 -13.32 -4.69 6.61
#